data_AF-A0A5E4BI06-F1
#
_entry.id   AF-A0A5E4BI06-F1
#
_cell.length_a   1.000
_cell.length_b   1.000
_cell.length_c   1.000
_cell.angle_alpha   90.00
_cell.angle_beta   90.00
_cell.angle_gamma   90.00
#
_symmetry.space_group_name_H-M   'P 1'
#
loop_
_entity.id
_entity.type
_entity.pdbx_description
1 polymer ?
#
loop_
_entity_poly.entity_id
_entity_poly.type
_entity_poly.pdbx_seq_one_letter_code
_entity_poly.pdbx_strand_id
1 'polypeptide(L)'
;MAVSGQKRQAWRGPACAAPESKATSLPNSTCPDPEGIRVNKTVAIRTLDPEHLGQAGVQREEVPAADLSDQVPDTDSETRILLQGTPVAQMAEDAVDAERLKHLIVTPSGCGEQNMIGMTPTVIAVHYLDQTEQWEKFGLEKRQNALELIKKGYTQQLAYRQPSSAYAAFTNRAPSTWLTAYVVKVFSLAVNLIAIDSQVLCGAVKWLILEKQKPDGLFQEDGPVIAQQMTGGYQNSVEGDVALTAFVLIALQEAKDICEGQVNLLGDSISKAGDFLESRYLNLQRPYTVAIAGYALAQMGRLKGPLFEKFLNTSTDKNRWEEPDKHLYNVEATSYALLALLLLRDFDNVPPVVRWLNEQRYYGGGYGSTQASAPPLGSCTLPPVACHRSQTGL
;
A
#
# COMPACT_ATOMS: atom_id res chain seq x y z
N MET A 1 -16.06 -6.88 -14.37
CA MET A 1 -16.83 -6.00 -13.45
C MET A 1 -17.54 -6.90 -12.44
N ALA A 2 -17.74 -6.48 -11.20
CA ALA A 2 -18.60 -7.22 -10.27
C ALA A 2 -19.76 -6.29 -9.88
N VAL A 3 -20.99 -6.79 -9.94
CA VAL A 3 -22.12 -6.15 -9.26
C VAL A 3 -22.13 -6.72 -7.85
N SER A 4 -21.70 -5.91 -6.91
CA SER A 4 -21.88 -6.16 -5.49
C SER A 4 -22.89 -5.14 -5.04
N GLY A 5 -24.17 -5.49 -4.89
CA GLY A 5 -25.19 -4.48 -4.68
C GLY A 5 -26.49 -5.00 -4.08
N GLN A 6 -26.57 -4.94 -2.74
CA GLN A 6 -27.72 -4.48 -1.94
C GLN A 6 -27.49 -4.83 -0.47
N LYS A 7 -26.82 -3.92 0.26
CA LYS A 7 -26.92 -3.86 1.72
C LYS A 7 -28.16 -3.03 2.06
N ARG A 8 -29.22 -3.69 2.53
CA ARG A 8 -30.38 -3.02 3.12
C ARG A 8 -30.14 -2.73 4.59
N GLN A 9 -30.25 -1.46 4.97
CA GLN A 9 -30.46 -1.05 6.36
C GLN A 9 -31.97 -0.97 6.56
N ALA A 10 -32.51 -1.80 7.45
CA ALA A 10 -33.88 -1.69 7.91
C ALA A 10 -33.85 -1.45 9.41
N TRP A 11 -34.57 -0.41 9.82
CA TRP A 11 -34.87 -0.09 11.19
C TRP A 11 -36.23 -0.74 11.55
N ARG A 12 -36.71 -0.67 12.81
CA ARG A 12 -38.00 -1.24 13.26
C ARG A 12 -38.91 -0.28 14.11
N GLY A 13 -39.55 0.80 13.63
CA GLY A 13 -40.41 1.72 14.41
C GLY A 13 -40.66 3.11 13.77
N PRO A 14 -41.62 3.91 14.30
CA PRO A 14 -42.41 4.88 13.53
C PRO A 14 -41.72 6.24 13.29
N ALA A 15 -42.15 6.91 12.21
CA ALA A 15 -41.65 8.18 11.71
C ALA A 15 -41.74 9.37 12.71
N CYS A 16 -40.66 10.15 12.81
CA CYS A 16 -40.60 11.40 13.57
C CYS A 16 -41.50 12.47 12.95
N ALA A 17 -42.54 12.90 13.68
CA ALA A 17 -43.27 14.14 13.40
C ALA A 17 -42.53 15.34 14.02
N ALA A 18 -42.36 16.42 13.25
CA ALA A 18 -41.78 17.67 13.73
C ALA A 18 -42.79 18.46 14.57
N PRO A 19 -42.44 19.00 15.75
CA PRO A 19 -43.29 19.96 16.44
C PRO A 19 -42.97 21.40 16.03
N GLU A 20 -44.01 22.15 15.66
CA GLU A 20 -44.02 23.60 15.56
C GLU A 20 -43.77 24.26 16.93
N SER A 21 -43.17 25.45 16.88
CA SER A 21 -42.61 26.22 18.01
C SER A 21 -43.57 26.55 19.17
N LYS A 22 -43.06 26.57 20.42
CA LYS A 22 -42.92 27.78 21.28
C LYS A 22 -42.35 27.49 22.69
N ALA A 23 -41.43 28.37 23.11
CA ALA A 23 -41.01 28.74 24.46
C ALA A 23 -40.11 27.79 25.31
N THR A 24 -38.90 28.30 25.60
CA THR A 24 -38.04 28.05 26.78
C THR A 24 -37.79 26.60 27.22
N SER A 25 -37.02 25.87 26.42
CA SER A 25 -36.07 24.84 26.85
C SER A 25 -35.18 24.48 25.65
N LEU A 26 -33.91 24.15 25.86
CA LEU A 26 -33.04 23.61 24.80
C LEU A 26 -33.71 22.34 24.24
N PRO A 27 -34.04 22.24 22.95
CA PRO A 27 -34.62 21.02 22.41
C PRO A 27 -33.51 19.96 22.36
N ASN A 28 -33.52 19.02 23.29
CA ASN A 28 -32.79 17.78 23.13
C ASN A 28 -33.51 16.98 22.03
N SER A 29 -32.90 16.88 20.85
CA SER A 29 -33.33 15.95 19.82
C SER A 29 -32.94 14.53 20.25
N THR A 30 -33.82 13.85 20.96
CA THR A 30 -33.74 12.40 21.13
C THR A 30 -34.31 11.75 19.87
N CYS A 31 -33.47 11.12 19.04
CA CYS A 31 -33.95 10.19 18.02
C CYS A 31 -34.21 8.85 18.71
N PRO A 32 -35.47 8.44 18.90
CA PRO A 32 -35.75 7.11 19.42
C PRO A 32 -35.28 6.08 18.39
N ASP A 33 -34.40 5.17 18.82
CA ASP A 33 -34.04 4.03 17.99
C ASP A 33 -35.26 3.10 17.88
N PRO A 34 -35.62 2.71 16.66
CA PRO A 34 -36.75 1.83 16.45
C PRO A 34 -36.52 0.40 17.02
N GLU A 35 -37.58 -0.22 17.54
CA GLU A 35 -37.63 -1.53 18.22
C GLU A 35 -37.09 -2.73 17.42
N GLY A 36 -35.84 -3.13 17.66
CA GLY A 36 -35.29 -4.43 17.26
C GLY A 36 -33.93 -4.33 16.59
N ILE A 37 -33.47 -5.40 15.93
CA ILE A 37 -32.09 -5.49 15.46
C ILE A 37 -31.99 -5.06 14.00
N ARG A 38 -31.04 -4.17 13.69
CA ARG A 38 -30.70 -3.80 12.31
C ARG A 38 -30.04 -4.99 11.60
N VAL A 39 -30.69 -5.50 10.56
CA VAL A 39 -30.23 -6.66 9.78
C VAL A 39 -29.80 -6.20 8.38
N ASN A 40 -28.57 -6.58 7.99
CA ASN A 40 -28.08 -6.41 6.63
C ASN A 40 -28.24 -7.73 5.87
N LYS A 41 -29.15 -7.79 4.90
CA LYS A 41 -29.31 -8.96 4.00
C LYS A 41 -28.69 -8.70 2.64
N THR A 42 -27.80 -9.58 2.19
CA THR A 42 -27.26 -9.56 0.82
C THR A 42 -28.19 -10.32 -0.11
N VAL A 43 -28.68 -9.65 -1.15
CA VAL A 43 -29.69 -10.22 -2.07
C VAL A 43 -29.06 -11.00 -3.23
N ALA A 44 -28.07 -10.42 -3.89
CA ALA A 44 -27.34 -11.07 -4.96
C ALA A 44 -25.93 -10.50 -5.08
N ILE A 45 -25.00 -11.37 -5.49
CA ILE A 45 -23.65 -11.01 -5.93
C ILE A 45 -23.46 -11.67 -7.29
N ARG A 46 -23.12 -10.88 -8.31
CA ARG A 46 -22.96 -11.35 -9.69
C ARG A 46 -21.66 -10.81 -10.30
N THR A 47 -20.89 -11.69 -10.90
CA THR A 47 -19.73 -11.31 -11.71
C THR A 47 -20.21 -10.89 -13.09
N LEU A 48 -19.87 -9.68 -13.50
CA LEU A 48 -20.10 -9.16 -14.84
C LEU A 48 -18.83 -9.33 -15.68
N ASP A 49 -18.86 -10.28 -16.59
CA ASP A 49 -17.85 -10.52 -17.60
C ASP A 49 -18.57 -10.76 -18.95
N PRO A 50 -18.97 -9.70 -19.67
CA PRO A 50 -19.74 -9.85 -20.90
C PRO A 50 -19.00 -10.60 -22.01
N GLU A 51 -17.67 -10.71 -21.92
CA GLU A 51 -16.82 -11.44 -22.87
C GLU A 51 -16.94 -12.96 -22.68
N HIS A 52 -16.95 -13.42 -21.42
CA HIS A 52 -16.99 -14.86 -21.10
C HIS A 52 -18.37 -15.37 -20.66
N LEU A 53 -19.20 -14.52 -20.07
CA LEU A 53 -20.52 -14.84 -19.50
C LEU A 53 -21.69 -14.25 -20.31
N GLY A 54 -21.41 -13.40 -21.29
CA GLY A 54 -22.41 -12.78 -22.15
C GLY A 54 -22.75 -13.61 -23.38
N GLN A 55 -23.95 -13.38 -23.93
CA GLN A 55 -24.31 -13.83 -25.28
C GLN A 55 -24.05 -12.68 -26.25
N ALA A 56 -23.14 -12.88 -27.22
CA ALA A 56 -22.72 -11.86 -28.18
C ALA A 56 -22.21 -10.54 -27.54
N GLY A 57 -21.43 -10.65 -26.45
CA GLY A 57 -20.88 -9.50 -25.73
C GLY A 57 -21.87 -8.80 -24.80
N VAL A 58 -23.07 -9.36 -24.60
CA VAL A 58 -24.10 -8.81 -23.70
C VAL A 58 -24.42 -9.83 -22.62
N GLN A 59 -24.12 -9.48 -21.36
CA GLN A 59 -24.53 -10.26 -20.20
C GLN A 59 -25.75 -9.62 -19.54
N ARG A 60 -26.78 -10.42 -19.27
CA ARG A 60 -27.99 -10.00 -18.55
C ARG A 60 -28.07 -10.78 -17.24
N GLU A 61 -28.29 -10.08 -16.14
CA GLU A 61 -28.42 -10.66 -14.81
C GLU A 61 -29.76 -10.26 -14.19
N GLU A 62 -30.51 -11.24 -13.69
CA GLU A 62 -31.74 -11.01 -12.94
C GLU A 62 -31.44 -11.02 -11.43
N VAL A 63 -31.85 -9.95 -10.74
CA VAL A 63 -31.69 -9.80 -9.29
C VAL A 63 -33.07 -9.95 -8.64
N PRO A 64 -33.31 -10.98 -7.82
CA PRO A 64 -34.59 -11.17 -7.14
C PRO A 64 -34.80 -10.10 -6.06
N ALA A 65 -36.04 -9.88 -5.65
CA ALA A 65 -36.33 -9.04 -4.49
C ALA A 65 -35.89 -9.73 -3.18
N ALA A 66 -35.45 -8.94 -2.20
CA ALA A 66 -35.13 -9.45 -0.87
C ALA A 66 -36.38 -9.99 -0.16
N ASP A 67 -36.22 -11.08 0.59
CA ASP A 67 -37.26 -11.55 1.52
C ASP A 67 -37.29 -10.68 2.78
N LEU A 68 -38.42 -10.03 3.00
CA LEU A 68 -38.68 -9.06 4.08
C LEU A 68 -39.82 -9.51 4.99
N SER A 69 -40.15 -10.80 5.03
CA SER A 69 -41.21 -11.34 5.88
C SER A 69 -41.02 -11.02 7.37
N ASP A 70 -39.78 -10.74 7.78
CA ASP A 70 -39.33 -10.42 9.14
C ASP A 70 -39.05 -8.92 9.37
N GLN A 71 -39.42 -8.04 8.43
CA GLN A 71 -39.30 -6.58 8.61
C GLN A 71 -40.33 -6.06 9.62
N VAL A 72 -39.98 -5.06 10.44
CA VAL A 72 -41.00 -4.44 11.32
C VAL A 72 -41.86 -3.46 10.56
N PRO A 73 -43.15 -3.44 10.90
CA PRO A 73 -44.07 -2.42 10.43
C PRO A 73 -43.53 -0.98 10.56
N ASP A 74 -43.83 -0.14 9.57
CA ASP A 74 -43.50 1.29 9.53
C ASP A 74 -42.01 1.64 9.48
N THR A 75 -41.20 0.84 8.78
CA THR A 75 -39.78 1.15 8.58
C THR A 75 -39.27 1.20 7.17
N ASP A 76 -38.33 2.11 6.98
CA ASP A 76 -37.64 2.25 5.71
C ASP A 76 -36.66 1.11 5.48
N SER A 77 -36.53 0.74 4.22
CA SER A 77 -35.60 -0.29 3.76
C SER A 77 -34.81 0.23 2.55
N GLU A 78 -33.50 0.41 2.72
CA GLU A 78 -32.66 1.07 1.71
C GLU A 78 -31.94 0.09 0.77
N THR A 79 -32.30 0.07 -0.51
CA THR A 79 -31.70 -0.86 -1.49
C THR A 79 -30.46 -0.28 -2.17
N ARG A 80 -29.25 -0.76 -1.86
CA ARG A 80 -27.98 -0.23 -2.45
C ARG A 80 -27.37 -1.08 -3.57
N ILE A 81 -27.51 -0.69 -4.84
CA ILE A 81 -26.81 -1.37 -5.94
C ILE A 81 -25.42 -0.75 -6.12
N LEU A 82 -24.35 -1.54 -6.08
CA LEU A 82 -23.00 -1.08 -6.33
C LEU A 82 -22.39 -1.87 -7.51
N LEU A 83 -21.83 -1.11 -8.46
CA LEU A 83 -21.25 -1.59 -9.71
C LEU A 83 -19.78 -1.18 -9.72
N GLN A 84 -18.85 -2.13 -9.80
CA GLN A 84 -17.43 -1.80 -9.71
C GLN A 84 -16.57 -2.57 -10.73
N GLY A 85 -15.57 -1.87 -11.27
CA GLY A 85 -14.56 -2.43 -12.16
C GLY A 85 -13.58 -3.30 -11.37
N THR A 86 -13.43 -4.55 -11.82
CA THR A 86 -12.60 -5.64 -11.23
C THR A 86 -12.79 -5.95 -9.73
N PRO A 87 -13.03 -7.23 -9.35
CA PRO A 87 -13.23 -7.64 -7.96
C PRO A 87 -11.98 -7.44 -7.06
N VAL A 88 -10.82 -7.12 -7.64
CA VAL A 88 -9.56 -6.86 -6.92
C VAL A 88 -9.62 -5.58 -6.09
N ALA A 89 -10.21 -4.49 -6.63
CA ALA A 89 -10.34 -3.23 -5.90
C ALA A 89 -11.24 -3.40 -4.68
N GLN A 90 -12.39 -4.07 -4.83
CA GLN A 90 -13.26 -4.42 -3.72
C GLN A 90 -12.58 -5.37 -2.71
N MET A 91 -11.84 -6.37 -3.16
CA MET A 91 -11.08 -7.25 -2.25
C MET A 91 -9.98 -6.51 -1.48
N ALA A 92 -9.40 -5.43 -2.02
CA ALA A 92 -8.43 -4.59 -1.33
C ALA A 92 -9.11 -3.59 -0.37
N GLU A 93 -10.17 -2.92 -0.83
CA GLU A 93 -10.96 -1.95 -0.04
C GLU A 93 -11.71 -2.61 1.13
N ASP A 94 -12.36 -3.76 0.91
CA ASP A 94 -13.12 -4.49 1.93
C ASP A 94 -12.20 -5.23 2.92
N ALA A 95 -10.93 -5.45 2.58
CA ALA A 95 -10.01 -6.22 3.43
C ALA A 95 -9.42 -5.42 4.58
N VAL A 96 -9.29 -4.11 4.42
CA VAL A 96 -8.70 -3.23 5.42
C VAL A 96 -9.69 -2.12 5.76
N ASP A 97 -10.51 -2.43 6.76
CA ASP A 97 -11.37 -1.45 7.43
C ASP A 97 -10.49 -0.36 8.08
N ALA A 98 -10.84 0.89 7.84
CA ALA A 98 -10.19 2.06 8.42
C ALA A 98 -10.01 1.96 9.95
N GLU A 99 -10.95 1.33 10.66
CA GLU A 99 -10.84 1.06 12.10
C GLU A 99 -9.57 0.26 12.46
N ARG A 100 -9.15 -0.66 11.58
CA ARG A 100 -7.95 -1.49 11.76
C ARG A 100 -6.65 -0.75 11.47
N LEU A 101 -6.69 0.50 11.00
CA LEU A 101 -5.52 1.32 10.72
C LEU A 101 -5.27 2.38 11.80
N LYS A 102 -6.15 2.50 12.80
CA LYS A 102 -6.03 3.51 13.87
C LYS A 102 -4.69 3.42 14.62
N HIS A 103 -4.19 2.20 14.85
CA HIS A 103 -2.93 1.98 15.56
C HIS A 103 -1.68 2.30 14.74
N LEU A 104 -1.81 2.55 13.43
CA LEU A 104 -0.71 2.96 12.54
C LEU A 104 -0.45 4.47 12.58
N ILE A 105 -1.36 5.25 13.17
CA ILE A 105 -1.16 6.67 13.43
C ILE A 105 -0.35 6.80 14.73
N VAL A 106 0.97 6.85 14.57
CA VAL A 106 1.95 6.78 15.66
C VAL A 106 2.74 8.07 15.70
N THR A 107 3.12 8.51 16.91
CA THR A 107 4.02 9.65 17.05
C THR A 107 5.47 9.20 16.79
N PRO A 108 6.15 9.72 15.75
CA PRO A 108 7.55 9.42 15.51
C PRO A 108 8.43 9.97 16.65
N SER A 109 9.47 9.21 17.01
CA SER A 109 10.40 9.54 18.09
C SER A 109 11.67 8.69 18.01
N GLY A 110 12.66 9.01 18.86
CA GLY A 110 13.91 8.25 18.97
C GLY A 110 14.97 8.69 17.96
N CYS A 111 15.93 7.81 17.71
CA CYS A 111 17.05 8.05 16.79
C CYS A 111 16.62 8.01 15.30
N GLY A 112 17.52 8.29 14.35
CA GLY A 112 17.18 8.36 12.92
C GLY A 112 16.55 7.08 12.34
N GLU A 113 16.82 5.92 12.94
CA GLU A 113 16.17 4.65 12.57
C GLU A 113 14.78 4.53 13.21
N GLN A 114 14.68 4.77 14.52
CA GLN A 114 13.42 4.66 15.29
C GLN A 114 12.39 5.69 14.83
N ASN A 115 12.84 6.89 14.48
CA ASN A 115 12.00 7.94 13.93
C ASN A 115 11.32 7.49 12.65
N MET A 116 12.08 6.85 11.73
CA MET A 116 11.53 6.27 10.52
C MET A 116 10.59 5.09 10.80
N ILE A 117 10.89 4.25 11.80
CA ILE A 117 9.99 3.16 12.23
C ILE A 117 8.62 3.73 12.65
N GLY A 118 8.60 4.86 13.37
CA GLY A 118 7.35 5.51 13.80
C GLY A 118 6.65 6.30 12.69
N MET A 119 7.40 6.94 11.79
CA MET A 119 6.84 7.79 10.73
C MET A 119 6.20 6.99 9.59
N THR A 120 6.85 5.90 9.18
CA THR A 120 6.42 5.02 8.08
C THR A 120 4.95 4.62 8.14
N PRO A 121 4.46 3.98 9.23
CA PRO A 121 3.09 3.48 9.28
C PRO A 121 2.05 4.61 9.12
N THR A 122 2.35 5.80 9.64
CA THR A 122 1.45 6.96 9.53
C THR A 122 1.42 7.51 8.10
N VAL A 123 2.57 7.62 7.42
CA VAL A 123 2.61 8.04 6.00
C VAL A 123 1.78 7.12 5.13
N ILE A 124 1.97 5.81 5.29
CA ILE A 124 1.30 4.80 4.47
C ILE A 124 -0.18 4.68 4.81
N ALA A 125 -0.57 4.78 6.09
CA ALA A 125 -1.98 4.79 6.48
C ALA A 125 -2.71 6.00 5.89
N VAL A 126 -2.11 7.20 5.95
CA VAL A 126 -2.69 8.40 5.33
C VAL A 126 -2.83 8.22 3.82
N HIS A 127 -1.79 7.73 3.17
CA HIS A 127 -1.81 7.47 1.73
C HIS A 127 -2.92 6.48 1.35
N TYR A 128 -3.06 5.37 2.09
CA TYR A 128 -4.13 4.38 1.87
C TYR A 128 -5.53 4.97 2.07
N LEU A 129 -5.75 5.71 3.15
CA LEU A 129 -7.05 6.33 3.44
C LEU A 129 -7.41 7.42 2.42
N ASP A 130 -6.43 8.17 1.90
CA ASP A 130 -6.62 9.13 0.82
C ASP A 130 -7.05 8.43 -0.48
N GLN A 131 -6.38 7.34 -0.86
CA GLN A 131 -6.68 6.62 -2.11
C GLN A 131 -7.99 5.83 -2.07
N THR A 132 -8.40 5.36 -0.89
CA THR A 132 -9.65 4.57 -0.71
C THR A 132 -10.84 5.41 -0.25
N GLU A 133 -10.66 6.73 -0.12
CA GLU A 133 -11.68 7.69 0.33
C GLU A 133 -12.33 7.30 1.68
N GLN A 134 -11.60 6.59 2.55
CA GLN A 134 -12.15 6.03 3.80
C GLN A 134 -12.09 7.00 5.00
N TRP A 135 -11.74 8.27 4.80
CA TRP A 135 -11.65 9.25 5.88
C TRP A 135 -12.98 9.54 6.58
N GLU A 136 -14.11 9.45 5.89
CA GLU A 136 -15.43 9.61 6.51
C GLU A 136 -15.69 8.55 7.59
N LYS A 137 -15.27 7.30 7.32
CA LYS A 137 -15.38 6.20 8.30
C LYS A 137 -14.35 6.34 9.40
N PHE A 138 -13.14 6.81 9.09
CA PHE A 138 -12.05 6.94 10.04
C PHE A 138 -12.21 8.13 11.01
N GLY A 139 -12.78 9.23 10.53
CA GLY A 139 -12.89 10.54 11.17
C GLY A 139 -12.12 11.60 10.36
N LEU A 140 -12.83 12.52 9.72
CA LEU A 140 -12.27 13.56 8.86
C LEU A 140 -11.26 14.45 9.60
N GLU A 141 -11.53 14.75 10.88
CA GLU A 141 -10.65 15.57 11.71
C GLU A 141 -9.29 14.92 12.00
N LYS A 142 -9.18 13.59 11.86
CA LYS A 142 -7.93 12.87 12.16
C LYS A 142 -6.89 13.00 11.05
N ARG A 143 -7.32 13.33 9.82
CA ARG A 143 -6.40 13.51 8.70
C ARG A 143 -5.39 14.62 8.98
N GLN A 144 -5.87 15.77 9.48
CA GLN A 144 -4.98 16.90 9.80
C GLN A 144 -3.98 16.53 10.89
N ASN A 145 -4.42 15.83 11.94
CA ASN A 145 -3.53 15.36 13.01
C ASN A 145 -2.45 14.41 12.47
N ALA A 146 -2.82 13.49 11.58
CA ALA A 146 -1.87 12.57 10.97
C ALA A 146 -0.84 13.32 10.10
N LEU A 147 -1.25 14.35 9.35
CA LEU A 147 -0.32 15.21 8.60
C LEU A 147 0.65 15.95 9.51
N GLU A 148 0.21 16.47 10.65
CA GLU A 148 1.10 17.10 11.63
C GLU A 148 2.12 16.11 12.23
N LEU A 149 1.73 14.85 12.47
CA LEU A 149 2.66 13.80 12.88
C LEU A 149 3.70 13.49 11.79
N ILE A 150 3.29 13.46 10.52
CA ILE A 150 4.21 13.26 9.38
C ILE A 150 5.19 14.44 9.28
N LYS A 151 4.72 15.69 9.40
CA LYS A 151 5.60 16.89 9.42
C LYS A 151 6.59 16.87 10.59
N LYS A 152 6.12 16.45 11.77
CA LYS A 152 6.98 16.27 12.94
C LYS A 152 8.06 15.22 12.69
N GLY A 153 7.69 14.06 12.15
CA GLY A 153 8.62 12.99 11.80
C GLY A 153 9.65 13.42 10.76
N TYR A 154 9.23 14.15 9.72
CA TYR A 154 10.11 14.73 8.73
C TYR A 154 11.13 15.68 9.38
N THR A 155 10.65 16.63 10.19
CA THR A 155 11.50 17.62 10.88
C THR A 155 12.52 16.95 11.81
N GLN A 156 12.09 15.93 12.56
CA GLN A 156 12.98 15.15 13.42
C GLN A 156 13.99 14.34 12.60
N GLN A 157 13.61 13.79 11.45
CA GLN A 157 14.52 13.04 10.59
C GLN A 157 15.65 13.91 10.06
N LEU A 158 15.39 15.19 9.75
CA LEU A 158 16.42 16.13 9.32
C LEU A 158 17.54 16.32 10.34
N ALA A 159 17.28 16.12 11.65
CA ALA A 159 18.31 16.19 12.68
C ALA A 159 19.35 15.05 12.58
N TYR A 160 19.02 13.97 11.87
CA TYR A 160 19.90 12.82 11.62
C TYR A 160 20.50 12.82 10.21
N ARG A 161 20.24 13.87 9.43
CA ARG A 161 20.89 14.10 8.12
C ARG A 161 22.34 14.55 8.36
N GLN A 162 23.28 13.85 7.75
CA GLN A 162 24.70 14.21 7.78
C GLN A 162 25.02 15.30 6.74
N PRO A 163 26.16 16.00 6.85
CA PRO A 163 26.58 17.00 5.85
C PRO A 163 26.66 16.45 4.41
N SER A 164 26.93 15.15 4.26
CA SER A 164 26.90 14.42 2.97
C SER A 164 25.49 14.18 2.42
N SER A 165 24.43 14.61 3.12
CA SER A 165 23.01 14.28 2.87
C SER A 165 22.61 12.82 3.12
N ALA A 166 23.51 12.01 3.67
CA ALA A 166 23.22 10.64 4.08
C ALA A 166 22.56 10.57 5.47
N TYR A 167 22.01 9.41 5.82
CA TYR A 167 21.34 9.17 7.10
C TYR A 167 21.98 8.03 7.89
N ALA A 168 21.90 8.13 9.22
CA ALA A 168 22.29 7.10 10.18
C ALA A 168 21.38 7.15 11.41
N ALA A 169 21.46 6.16 12.31
CA ALA A 169 20.81 6.24 13.62
C ALA A 169 21.23 7.50 14.41
N PHE A 170 22.52 7.83 14.37
CA PHE A 170 23.11 8.98 15.05
C PHE A 170 24.10 9.67 14.11
N THR A 171 24.25 10.98 14.23
CA THR A 171 25.10 11.79 13.33
C THR A 171 26.58 11.46 13.41
N ASN A 172 27.03 10.84 14.51
CA ASN A 172 28.42 10.39 14.73
C ASN A 172 28.69 8.95 14.25
N ARG A 173 27.69 8.25 13.72
CA ARG A 173 27.85 6.90 13.15
C ARG A 173 28.12 7.00 11.65
N ALA A 174 28.80 6.02 11.09
CA ALA A 174 28.89 5.88 9.63
C ALA A 174 27.48 5.85 9.00
N PRO A 175 27.27 6.54 7.86
CA PRO A 175 25.98 6.56 7.17
C PRO A 175 25.59 5.19 6.65
N SER A 176 24.31 4.85 6.77
CA SER A 176 23.73 3.61 6.26
C SER A 176 23.19 3.82 4.86
N THR A 177 23.61 2.97 3.93
CA THR A 177 23.06 2.94 2.56
C THR A 177 21.58 2.57 2.60
N TRP A 178 21.24 1.52 3.35
CA TRP A 178 19.87 1.03 3.46
C TRP A 178 18.94 2.09 4.10
N LEU A 179 19.35 2.72 5.20
CA LEU A 179 18.52 3.75 5.85
C LEU A 179 18.35 4.97 4.95
N THR A 180 19.41 5.38 4.26
CA THR A 180 19.35 6.53 3.34
C THR A 180 18.37 6.25 2.21
N ALA A 181 18.43 5.06 1.58
CA ALA A 181 17.46 4.66 0.56
C ALA A 181 16.04 4.54 1.13
N TYR A 182 15.90 4.05 2.36
CA TYR A 182 14.59 3.98 3.02
C TYR A 182 13.97 5.35 3.28
N VAL A 183 14.78 6.33 3.70
CA VAL A 183 14.34 7.72 3.85
C VAL A 183 13.91 8.29 2.49
N VAL A 184 14.70 8.07 1.43
CA VAL A 184 14.33 8.49 0.06
C VAL A 184 12.99 7.91 -0.35
N LYS A 185 12.77 6.61 -0.13
CA LYS A 185 11.50 5.92 -0.42
C LYS A 185 10.31 6.57 0.29
N VAL A 186 10.38 6.67 1.63
CA VAL A 186 9.29 7.23 2.44
C VAL A 186 9.04 8.72 2.15
N PHE A 187 10.09 9.50 1.92
CA PHE A 187 9.95 10.92 1.57
C PHE A 187 9.35 11.11 0.18
N SER A 188 9.70 10.25 -0.78
CA SER A 188 9.10 10.27 -2.12
C SER A 188 7.60 9.98 -2.08
N LEU A 189 7.16 9.08 -1.21
CA LEU A 189 5.72 8.87 -0.96
C LEU A 189 5.07 10.08 -0.26
N ALA A 190 5.77 10.69 0.69
CA ALA A 190 5.26 11.78 1.51
C ALA A 190 5.16 13.14 0.79
N VAL A 191 5.79 13.32 -0.38
CA VAL A 191 5.71 14.59 -1.14
C VAL A 191 4.28 14.99 -1.51
N ASN A 192 3.38 14.00 -1.66
CA ASN A 192 1.97 14.23 -1.96
C ASN A 192 1.15 14.62 -0.72
N LEU A 193 1.74 14.52 0.48
CA LEU A 193 1.07 14.73 1.76
C LEU A 193 1.59 15.99 2.48
N ILE A 194 2.90 16.24 2.42
CA ILE A 194 3.57 17.36 3.09
C ILE A 194 4.63 17.98 2.17
N ALA A 195 5.04 19.22 2.48
CA ALA A 195 6.14 19.87 1.78
C ALA A 195 7.48 19.23 2.17
N ILE A 196 8.10 18.51 1.23
CA ILE A 196 9.44 17.93 1.35
C ILE A 196 10.41 18.80 0.55
N ASP A 197 11.53 19.21 1.16
CA ASP A 197 12.60 19.92 0.46
C ASP A 197 13.28 19.00 -0.57
N SER A 198 13.16 19.35 -1.85
CA SER A 198 13.79 18.63 -2.96
C SER A 198 15.31 18.55 -2.81
N GLN A 199 15.98 19.54 -2.23
CA GLN A 199 17.43 19.53 -2.03
C GLN A 199 17.85 18.47 -0.99
N VAL A 200 17.01 18.22 0.01
CA VAL A 200 17.22 17.14 0.98
C VAL A 200 17.10 15.79 0.28
N LEU A 201 16.00 15.58 -0.45
CA LEU A 201 15.71 14.30 -1.11
C LEU A 201 16.75 13.99 -2.19
N CYS A 202 16.99 14.92 -3.10
CA CYS A 202 17.89 14.72 -4.23
C CYS A 202 19.37 14.72 -3.80
N GLY A 203 19.70 15.38 -2.67
CA GLY A 203 21.01 15.25 -2.03
C GLY A 203 21.29 13.82 -1.56
N ALA A 204 20.30 13.17 -0.93
CA ALA A 204 20.41 11.76 -0.51
C ALA A 204 20.50 10.80 -1.70
N VAL A 205 19.69 11.04 -2.75
CA VAL A 205 19.77 10.31 -4.02
C VAL A 205 21.16 10.42 -4.64
N LYS A 206 21.69 11.64 -4.75
CA LYS A 206 23.03 11.87 -5.30
C LYS A 206 24.12 11.16 -4.50
N TRP A 207 24.03 11.18 -3.17
CA TRP A 207 24.97 10.47 -2.30
C TRP A 207 24.92 8.95 -2.50
N LEU A 208 23.73 8.35 -2.61
CA LEU A 208 23.60 6.91 -2.89
C LEU A 208 24.32 6.53 -4.20
N ILE A 209 24.10 7.32 -5.25
CA ILE A 209 24.69 7.05 -6.58
C ILE A 209 26.20 7.21 -6.56
N LEU A 210 26.72 8.31 -6.02
CA LEU A 210 28.15 8.63 -6.11
C LEU A 210 29.01 7.82 -5.14
N GLU A 211 28.50 7.58 -3.94
CA GLU A 211 29.31 7.00 -2.86
C GLU A 211 29.04 5.52 -2.63
N LYS A 212 27.86 5.01 -3.03
CA LYS A 212 27.40 3.66 -2.67
C LYS A 212 27.14 2.74 -3.86
N GLN A 213 27.05 3.25 -5.07
CA GLN A 213 26.94 2.42 -6.27
C GLN A 213 28.33 2.04 -6.80
N LYS A 214 28.57 0.75 -7.00
CA LYS A 214 29.76 0.24 -7.67
C LYS A 214 29.65 0.34 -9.18
N PRO A 215 30.78 0.24 -9.91
CA PRO A 215 30.78 0.29 -11.38
C PRO A 215 29.90 -0.76 -12.06
N ASP A 216 29.70 -1.92 -11.41
CA ASP A 216 28.87 -3.03 -11.89
C ASP A 216 27.37 -2.86 -11.58
N GLY A 217 26.97 -1.75 -10.95
CA GLY A 217 25.58 -1.43 -10.62
C GLY A 217 25.12 -1.87 -9.22
N LEU A 218 25.94 -2.65 -8.50
CA LEU A 218 25.69 -3.06 -7.12
C LEU A 218 25.64 -1.83 -6.18
N PHE A 219 24.68 -1.79 -5.26
CA PHE A 219 24.76 -0.89 -4.09
C PHE A 219 25.34 -1.61 -2.88
N GLN A 220 26.33 -1.01 -2.21
CA GLN A 220 27.00 -1.57 -1.04
C GLN A 220 26.53 -0.91 0.27
N GLU A 221 26.38 -1.69 1.33
CA GLU A 221 26.17 -1.21 2.70
C GLU A 221 27.49 -1.20 3.48
N ASP A 222 27.87 -0.04 4.01
CA ASP A 222 29.10 0.15 4.81
C ASP A 222 28.81 0.55 6.26
N GLY A 223 27.57 0.95 6.56
CA GLY A 223 27.14 1.42 7.86
C GLY A 223 25.83 0.76 8.24
N PRO A 224 25.79 -0.57 8.46
CA PRO A 224 24.53 -1.27 8.71
C PRO A 224 23.75 -0.66 9.87
N VAL A 225 22.42 -0.66 9.74
CA VAL A 225 21.51 -0.14 10.77
C VAL A 225 21.69 -0.85 12.12
N ILE A 226 21.37 -0.19 13.22
CA ILE A 226 21.38 -0.80 14.55
C ILE A 226 20.17 -1.71 14.71
N ALA A 227 18.99 -1.22 14.31
CA ALA A 227 17.73 -1.95 14.35
C ALA A 227 17.60 -2.89 13.13
N GLN A 228 18.43 -3.93 13.06
CA GLN A 228 18.46 -4.89 11.93
C GLN A 228 17.09 -5.46 11.54
N GLN A 229 16.19 -5.63 12.51
CA GLN A 229 14.80 -6.05 12.30
C GLN A 229 13.98 -5.11 11.39
N MET A 230 14.41 -3.86 11.20
CA MET A 230 13.73 -2.90 10.32
C MET A 230 14.02 -3.13 8.84
N THR A 231 14.96 -4.04 8.51
CA THR A 231 15.42 -4.31 7.14
C THR A 231 14.70 -5.45 6.44
N GLY A 232 13.81 -6.17 7.14
CA GLY A 232 12.99 -7.22 6.54
C GLY A 232 13.82 -8.42 6.07
N GLY A 233 13.37 -9.05 4.97
CA GLY A 233 13.99 -10.27 4.42
C GLY A 233 15.40 -10.11 3.83
N TYR A 234 15.96 -8.89 3.84
CA TYR A 234 17.36 -8.59 3.53
C TYR A 234 18.34 -9.18 4.56
N GLN A 235 17.97 -9.22 5.85
CA GLN A 235 18.87 -9.53 6.97
C GLN A 235 19.59 -10.90 6.81
N ASN A 236 20.92 -10.90 6.95
CA ASN A 236 21.79 -12.09 6.95
C ASN A 236 21.53 -13.07 5.78
N SER A 237 21.32 -12.54 4.58
CA SER A 237 21.00 -13.36 3.42
C SER A 237 22.17 -13.56 2.47
N VAL A 238 22.25 -14.78 1.91
CA VAL A 238 23.24 -15.17 0.88
C VAL A 238 23.12 -14.29 -0.38
N GLU A 239 21.94 -13.68 -0.59
CA GLU A 239 21.61 -12.83 -1.73
C GLU A 239 21.41 -11.36 -1.30
N GLY A 240 22.00 -10.95 -0.17
CA GLY A 240 21.80 -9.63 0.43
C GLY A 240 22.16 -8.47 -0.50
N ASP A 241 23.20 -8.64 -1.31
CA ASP A 241 23.64 -7.69 -2.34
C ASP A 241 22.55 -7.43 -3.40
N VAL A 242 21.85 -8.47 -3.83
CA VAL A 242 20.75 -8.36 -4.82
C VAL A 242 19.54 -7.72 -4.17
N ALA A 243 19.17 -8.17 -2.97
CA ALA A 243 18.04 -7.60 -2.23
C ALA A 243 18.24 -6.11 -1.92
N LEU A 244 19.44 -5.70 -1.48
CA LEU A 244 19.77 -4.31 -1.23
C LEU A 244 19.76 -3.48 -2.51
N THR A 245 20.37 -3.99 -3.59
CA THR A 245 20.37 -3.27 -4.88
C THR A 245 18.97 -3.08 -5.42
N ALA A 246 18.10 -4.10 -5.33
CA ALA A 246 16.69 -3.98 -5.70
C ALA A 246 15.96 -2.96 -4.82
N PHE A 247 16.18 -2.98 -3.51
CA PHE A 247 15.57 -2.05 -2.58
C PHE A 247 15.97 -0.59 -2.86
N VAL A 248 17.27 -0.33 -3.08
CA VAL A 248 17.77 1.00 -3.44
C VAL A 248 17.22 1.43 -4.79
N LEU A 249 17.19 0.54 -5.78
CA LEU A 249 16.63 0.81 -7.10
C LEU A 249 15.15 1.21 -7.03
N ILE A 250 14.33 0.53 -6.22
CA ILE A 250 12.93 0.90 -5.99
C ILE A 250 12.84 2.33 -5.43
N ALA A 251 13.65 2.67 -4.41
CA ALA A 251 13.66 4.01 -3.83
C ALA A 251 14.08 5.09 -4.84
N LEU A 252 15.07 4.81 -5.70
CA LEU A 252 15.51 5.71 -6.77
C LEU A 252 14.44 5.91 -7.84
N GLN A 253 13.69 4.85 -8.18
CA GLN A 253 12.57 4.94 -9.12
C GLN A 253 11.41 5.75 -8.55
N GLU A 254 11.08 5.60 -7.27
CA GLU A 254 10.05 6.42 -6.60
C GLU A 254 10.43 7.91 -6.51
N ALA A 255 11.72 8.22 -6.39
CA ALA A 255 12.24 9.59 -6.36
C ALA A 255 12.51 10.18 -7.75
N LYS A 256 12.33 9.41 -8.83
CA LYS A 256 12.80 9.76 -10.17
C LYS A 256 12.22 11.08 -10.65
N ASP A 257 10.89 11.20 -10.64
CA ASP A 257 10.18 12.37 -11.17
C ASP A 257 10.52 13.66 -10.41
N ILE A 258 10.94 13.54 -9.15
CA ILE A 258 11.30 14.68 -8.30
C ILE A 258 12.75 15.13 -8.56
N CYS A 259 13.65 14.18 -8.83
CA CYS A 259 15.09 14.41 -8.88
C CYS A 259 15.70 14.38 -10.29
N GLU A 260 14.95 14.05 -11.33
CA GLU A 260 15.44 13.96 -12.72
C GLU A 260 16.11 15.27 -13.19
N GLY A 261 15.57 16.44 -12.80
CA GLY A 261 16.16 17.74 -13.14
C GLY A 261 17.36 18.17 -12.29
N GLN A 262 17.65 17.49 -11.17
CA GLN A 262 18.72 17.86 -10.23
C GLN A 262 19.89 16.87 -10.24
N VAL A 263 19.65 15.61 -10.60
CA VAL A 263 20.64 14.53 -10.57
C VAL A 263 20.75 13.89 -11.95
N ASN A 264 21.60 14.46 -12.81
CA ASN A 264 21.79 14.01 -14.19
C ASN A 264 22.18 12.52 -14.31
N LEU A 265 22.85 11.96 -13.30
CA LEU A 265 23.32 10.57 -13.29
C LEU A 265 22.23 9.55 -12.89
N LEU A 266 21.02 10.00 -12.51
CA LEU A 266 19.97 9.15 -11.97
C LEU A 266 19.51 8.08 -12.97
N GLY A 267 19.28 8.45 -14.23
CA GLY A 267 18.87 7.52 -15.27
C GLY A 267 19.91 6.42 -15.55
N ASP A 268 21.19 6.80 -15.61
CA ASP A 268 22.30 5.86 -15.81
C ASP A 268 22.47 4.93 -14.61
N SER A 269 22.35 5.48 -13.39
CA SER A 269 22.43 4.69 -12.15
C SER A 269 21.33 3.63 -12.07
N ILE A 270 20.08 4.02 -12.37
CA ILE A 270 18.92 3.12 -12.44
C ILE A 270 19.17 2.02 -13.48
N SER A 271 19.69 2.38 -14.66
CA SER A 271 19.98 1.43 -15.74
C SER A 271 21.03 0.39 -15.32
N LYS A 272 22.15 0.82 -14.72
CA LYS A 272 23.20 -0.08 -14.22
C LYS A 272 22.71 -1.02 -13.14
N ALA A 273 21.92 -0.53 -12.19
CA ALA A 273 21.32 -1.38 -11.15
C ALA A 273 20.35 -2.40 -11.77
N GLY A 274 19.57 -2.00 -12.77
CA GLY A 274 18.73 -2.92 -13.54
C GLY A 274 19.52 -4.02 -14.26
N ASP A 275 20.64 -3.67 -14.90
CA ASP A 275 21.53 -4.62 -15.59
C ASP A 275 22.13 -5.63 -14.61
N PHE A 276 22.57 -5.14 -13.46
CA PHE A 276 23.06 -5.98 -12.36
C PHE A 276 22.01 -7.00 -11.92
N LEU A 277 20.78 -6.55 -11.65
CA LEU A 277 19.70 -7.44 -11.20
C LEU A 277 19.33 -8.46 -12.27
N GLU A 278 19.16 -8.03 -13.53
CA GLU A 278 18.82 -8.91 -14.64
C GLU A 278 19.87 -10.02 -14.84
N SER A 279 21.16 -9.67 -14.78
CA SER A 279 22.25 -10.64 -14.94
C SER A 279 22.31 -11.74 -13.88
N ARG A 280 21.78 -11.46 -12.67
CA ARG A 280 21.78 -12.41 -11.54
C ARG A 280 20.42 -13.06 -11.29
N TYR A 281 19.35 -12.53 -11.89
CA TYR A 281 17.96 -12.90 -11.56
C TYR A 281 17.68 -14.40 -11.70
N LEU A 282 18.17 -15.03 -12.77
CA LEU A 282 17.92 -16.45 -13.02
C LEU A 282 18.57 -17.38 -11.99
N ASN A 283 19.62 -16.92 -11.32
CA ASN A 283 20.36 -17.70 -10.31
C ASN A 283 19.77 -17.55 -8.90
N LEU A 284 18.81 -16.64 -8.69
CA LEU A 284 18.19 -16.41 -7.38
C LEU A 284 17.43 -17.65 -6.89
N GLN A 285 17.55 -17.93 -5.61
CA GLN A 285 16.95 -19.09 -4.95
C GLN A 285 15.88 -18.68 -3.95
N ARG A 286 16.02 -17.52 -3.30
CA ARG A 286 15.07 -17.12 -2.26
C ARG A 286 13.83 -16.44 -2.86
N PRO A 287 12.62 -16.89 -2.49
CA PRO A 287 11.37 -16.24 -2.89
C PRO A 287 11.32 -14.75 -2.56
N TYR A 288 11.87 -14.35 -1.41
CA TYR A 288 11.98 -12.94 -1.04
C TYR A 288 12.78 -12.13 -2.07
N THR A 289 13.99 -12.58 -2.41
CA THR A 289 14.88 -11.87 -3.35
C THR A 289 14.28 -11.83 -4.76
N VAL A 290 13.66 -12.94 -5.19
CA VAL A 290 12.95 -13.03 -6.48
C VAL A 290 11.81 -12.01 -6.54
N ALA A 291 11.03 -11.87 -5.47
CA ALA A 291 9.89 -10.95 -5.42
C ALA A 291 10.32 -9.48 -5.46
N ILE A 292 11.24 -9.05 -4.59
CA ILE A 292 11.69 -7.65 -4.53
C ILE A 292 12.45 -7.23 -5.79
N ALA A 293 13.35 -8.08 -6.32
CA ALA A 293 14.03 -7.80 -7.57
C ALA A 293 13.07 -7.86 -8.76
N GLY A 294 12.06 -8.74 -8.71
CA GLY A 294 11.01 -8.82 -9.72
C GLY A 294 10.23 -7.52 -9.81
N TYR A 295 9.82 -6.95 -8.67
CA TYR A 295 9.17 -5.65 -8.64
C TYR A 295 10.07 -4.53 -9.19
N ALA A 296 11.33 -4.47 -8.77
CA ALA A 296 12.27 -3.48 -9.27
C ALA A 296 12.44 -3.55 -10.81
N LEU A 297 12.56 -4.76 -11.37
CA LEU A 297 12.65 -4.99 -12.81
C LEU A 297 11.31 -4.75 -13.55
N ALA A 298 10.17 -4.99 -12.90
CA ALA A 298 8.85 -4.71 -13.45
C ALA A 298 8.62 -3.21 -13.65
N GLN A 299 9.05 -2.37 -12.70
CA GLN A 299 9.02 -0.89 -12.84
C GLN A 299 9.81 -0.40 -14.07
N MET A 300 10.91 -1.09 -14.40
CA MET A 300 11.72 -0.81 -15.59
C MET A 300 11.18 -1.45 -16.88
N GLY A 301 10.10 -2.24 -16.81
CA GLY A 301 9.57 -3.00 -17.95
C GLY A 301 10.50 -4.12 -18.43
N ARG A 302 11.39 -4.62 -17.57
CA ARG A 302 12.41 -5.65 -17.86
C ARG A 302 12.06 -7.04 -17.30
N LEU A 303 11.05 -7.15 -16.43
CA LEU A 303 10.57 -8.45 -15.96
C LEU A 303 9.75 -9.16 -17.06
N LYS A 304 10.43 -9.87 -17.98
CA LYS A 304 9.84 -10.52 -19.15
C LYS A 304 10.45 -11.90 -19.43
N GLY A 305 9.77 -12.70 -20.24
CA GLY A 305 10.27 -13.98 -20.73
C GLY A 305 10.72 -14.91 -19.58
N PRO A 306 11.94 -15.48 -19.63
CA PRO A 306 12.44 -16.40 -18.60
C PRO A 306 12.46 -15.81 -17.19
N LEU A 307 12.64 -14.49 -17.05
CA LEU A 307 12.64 -13.84 -15.74
C LEU A 307 11.24 -13.83 -15.14
N PHE A 308 10.24 -13.51 -15.96
CA PHE A 308 8.84 -13.54 -15.52
C PHE A 308 8.35 -14.96 -15.23
N GLU A 309 8.76 -15.94 -16.03
CA GLU A 309 8.48 -17.36 -15.76
C GLU A 309 9.08 -17.80 -14.42
N LYS A 310 10.35 -17.45 -14.15
CA LYS A 310 10.97 -17.72 -12.85
C LYS A 310 10.19 -17.06 -11.72
N PHE A 311 9.81 -15.80 -11.89
CA PHE A 311 9.04 -15.05 -10.90
C PHE A 311 7.75 -15.79 -10.52
N LEU A 312 6.94 -16.20 -11.50
CA LEU A 312 5.71 -16.96 -11.27
C LEU A 312 5.97 -18.35 -10.69
N ASN A 313 6.97 -19.08 -11.19
CA ASN A 313 7.32 -20.42 -10.72
C ASN A 313 7.86 -20.44 -9.28
N THR A 314 8.31 -19.30 -8.78
CA THR A 314 8.76 -19.16 -7.38
C THR A 314 7.59 -19.02 -6.40
N SER A 315 6.38 -18.76 -6.89
CA SER A 315 5.20 -18.70 -6.05
C SER A 315 4.78 -20.08 -5.52
N THR A 316 4.50 -20.17 -4.23
CA THR A 316 3.90 -21.34 -3.61
C THR A 316 2.39 -21.26 -3.76
N ASP A 317 1.76 -22.37 -4.17
CA ASP A 317 0.31 -22.50 -4.44
C ASP A 317 -0.27 -21.41 -5.35
N LYS A 318 0.58 -20.76 -6.16
CA LYS A 318 0.22 -19.62 -7.02
C LYS A 318 -0.41 -18.44 -6.27
N ASN A 319 -0.13 -18.29 -4.97
CA ASN A 319 -0.72 -17.22 -4.16
C ASN A 319 0.26 -16.49 -3.25
N ARG A 320 1.48 -16.98 -3.04
CA ARG A 320 2.45 -16.33 -2.13
C ARG A 320 3.90 -16.63 -2.50
N TRP A 321 4.81 -15.77 -2.08
CA TRP A 321 6.25 -15.97 -2.16
C TRP A 321 6.78 -16.18 -0.75
N GLU A 322 7.05 -17.43 -0.37
CA GLU A 322 7.32 -17.78 1.02
C GLU A 322 8.64 -18.55 1.23
N GLU A 323 9.28 -18.28 2.35
CA GLU A 323 10.34 -19.09 2.93
C GLU A 323 9.84 -19.73 4.24
N PRO A 324 10.28 -20.97 4.58
CA PRO A 324 9.91 -21.62 5.84
C PRO A 324 10.24 -20.75 7.07
N ASP A 325 9.33 -20.74 8.05
CA ASP A 325 9.47 -20.08 9.35
C ASP A 325 9.73 -18.55 9.31
N LYS A 326 9.40 -17.89 8.19
CA LYS A 326 9.66 -16.46 7.96
C LYS A 326 8.39 -15.65 7.68
N HIS A 327 7.34 -15.82 8.49
CA HIS A 327 6.00 -15.25 8.24
C HIS A 327 5.99 -13.77 7.82
N LEU A 328 6.64 -12.88 8.60
CA LEU A 328 6.68 -11.44 8.28
C LEU A 328 7.40 -11.14 6.96
N TYR A 329 8.47 -11.87 6.64
CA TYR A 329 9.20 -11.69 5.39
C TYR A 329 8.43 -12.25 4.19
N ASN A 330 7.59 -13.27 4.42
CA ASN A 330 6.71 -13.82 3.39
C ASN A 330 5.58 -12.85 3.04
N VAL A 331 5.03 -12.15 4.04
CA VAL A 331 4.07 -11.06 3.82
C VAL A 331 4.71 -9.94 3.01
N GLU A 332 5.92 -9.53 3.36
CA GLU A 332 6.69 -8.52 2.63
C GLU A 332 6.99 -8.95 1.19
N ALA A 333 7.54 -10.16 1.00
CA ALA A 333 7.85 -10.72 -0.32
C ALA A 333 6.60 -10.80 -1.20
N THR A 334 5.51 -11.35 -0.67
CA THR A 334 4.26 -11.50 -1.41
C THR A 334 3.65 -10.15 -1.78
N SER A 335 3.85 -9.13 -0.96
CA SER A 335 3.42 -7.77 -1.27
C SER A 335 4.24 -7.13 -2.40
N TYR A 336 5.57 -7.35 -2.43
CA TYR A 336 6.38 -6.97 -3.61
C TYR A 336 5.95 -7.71 -4.86
N ALA A 337 5.60 -9.00 -4.74
CA ALA A 337 5.12 -9.77 -5.87
C ALA A 337 3.76 -9.25 -6.38
N LEU A 338 2.84 -8.89 -5.48
CA LEU A 338 1.56 -8.26 -5.86
C LEU A 338 1.79 -6.94 -6.60
N LEU A 339 2.67 -6.08 -6.08
CA LEU A 339 3.06 -4.82 -6.74
C LEU A 339 3.60 -5.08 -8.17
N ALA A 340 4.43 -6.12 -8.34
CA ALA A 340 4.98 -6.50 -9.64
C ALA A 340 3.87 -6.97 -10.61
N LEU A 341 2.96 -7.83 -10.16
CA LEU A 341 1.83 -8.32 -10.97
C LEU A 341 0.92 -7.17 -11.43
N LEU A 342 0.64 -6.22 -10.54
CA LEU A 342 -0.16 -5.03 -10.86
C LEU A 342 0.52 -4.15 -11.92
N LEU A 343 1.83 -3.93 -11.81
CA LEU A 343 2.60 -3.19 -12.82
C LEU A 343 2.61 -3.88 -14.18
N LEU A 344 2.73 -5.21 -14.18
CA LEU A 344 2.68 -6.04 -15.38
C LEU A 344 1.26 -6.21 -15.95
N ARG A 345 0.23 -5.75 -15.23
CA ARG A 345 -1.19 -5.89 -15.57
C ARG A 345 -1.64 -7.35 -15.70
N ASP A 346 -1.01 -8.23 -14.93
CA ASP A 346 -1.36 -9.65 -14.86
C ASP A 346 -2.49 -9.88 -13.87
N PHE A 347 -3.69 -9.45 -14.24
CA PHE A 347 -4.86 -9.49 -13.36
C PHE A 347 -5.43 -10.89 -13.11
N ASP A 348 -4.97 -11.90 -13.85
CA ASP A 348 -5.40 -13.29 -13.66
C ASP A 348 -4.74 -13.92 -12.44
N ASN A 349 -3.47 -13.59 -12.19
CA ASN A 349 -2.71 -14.10 -11.05
C ASN A 349 -2.87 -13.28 -9.76
N VAL A 350 -3.47 -12.08 -9.84
CA VAL A 350 -3.65 -11.17 -8.70
C VAL A 350 -4.66 -11.67 -7.63
N PRO A 351 -5.87 -12.18 -7.96
CA PRO A 351 -6.89 -12.48 -6.96
C PRO A 351 -6.48 -13.51 -5.90
N PRO A 352 -5.79 -14.62 -6.23
CA PRO A 352 -5.29 -15.55 -5.21
C PRO A 352 -4.29 -14.91 -4.25
N VAL A 353 -3.42 -14.04 -4.77
CA VAL A 353 -2.39 -13.35 -3.99
C VAL A 353 -3.01 -12.36 -3.00
N VAL A 354 -3.95 -11.54 -3.46
CA VAL A 354 -4.69 -10.61 -2.61
C VAL A 354 -5.47 -11.36 -1.52
N ARG A 355 -6.14 -12.46 -1.88
CA ARG A 355 -6.84 -13.30 -0.91
C ARG A 355 -5.90 -13.79 0.19
N TRP A 356 -4.75 -14.32 -0.17
CA TRP A 356 -3.78 -14.83 0.80
C TRP A 356 -3.27 -13.72 1.74
N LEU A 357 -2.91 -12.55 1.20
CA LEU A 357 -2.48 -11.40 2.00
C LEU A 357 -3.56 -10.96 3.00
N ASN A 358 -4.81 -10.92 2.56
CA ASN A 358 -5.95 -10.57 3.40
C ASN A 358 -6.20 -11.61 4.51
N GLU A 359 -6.02 -12.90 4.21
CA GLU A 359 -6.13 -13.99 5.18
C GLU A 359 -5.06 -13.94 6.28
N GLN A 360 -3.89 -13.33 6.00
CA GLN A 360 -2.86 -13.14 7.02
C GLN A 360 -3.31 -12.19 8.14
N ARG A 361 -4.35 -11.37 7.91
CA ARG A 361 -4.90 -10.39 8.87
C ARG A 361 -3.82 -9.53 9.52
N TYR A 362 -2.81 -9.19 8.74
CA TYR A 362 -1.67 -8.42 9.20
C TYR A 362 -1.90 -6.95 8.88
N TYR A 363 -2.13 -6.15 9.92
CA TYR A 363 -2.48 -4.72 9.80
C TYR A 363 -1.33 -3.79 10.18
N GLY A 364 -0.08 -4.29 10.12
CA GLY A 364 1.12 -3.56 10.46
C GLY A 364 1.26 -3.20 11.94
N GLY A 365 2.40 -2.60 12.30
CA GLY A 365 2.74 -2.23 13.68
C GLY A 365 3.43 -3.35 14.47
N GLY A 366 4.29 -2.96 15.41
CA GLY A 366 5.12 -3.87 16.23
C GLY A 366 6.62 -3.87 15.86
N TYR A 367 7.48 -4.35 16.75
CA TYR A 367 8.93 -4.42 16.50
C TYR A 367 9.24 -5.41 15.37
N GLY A 368 9.97 -5.00 14.33
CA GLY A 368 10.30 -5.82 13.16
C GLY A 368 9.25 -5.81 12.02
N SER A 369 8.19 -5.03 12.16
CA SER A 369 7.09 -4.90 11.18
C SER A 369 7.33 -3.88 10.06
N THR A 370 8.42 -3.10 10.15
CA THR A 370 8.62 -1.88 9.36
C THR A 370 8.51 -2.13 7.85
N GLN A 371 9.22 -3.14 7.33
CA GLN A 371 9.10 -3.51 5.93
C GLN A 371 7.87 -4.36 5.63
N ALA A 372 7.31 -5.12 6.57
CA ALA A 372 6.09 -5.88 6.31
C ALA A 372 4.83 -4.99 6.28
N SER A 373 4.89 -3.77 6.83
CA SER A 373 3.76 -2.83 6.86
C SER A 373 3.71 -1.93 5.62
N ALA A 374 4.84 -1.70 4.95
CA ALA A 374 4.95 -0.72 3.86
C ALA A 374 4.45 -1.24 2.49
N PRO A 375 4.88 -2.41 2.00
CA PRO A 375 4.45 -2.97 0.72
C PRO A 375 2.97 -3.39 0.65
N PRO A 376 2.32 -4.02 1.66
CA PRO A 376 0.92 -4.43 1.51
C PRO A 376 -0.03 -3.24 1.32
N LEU A 377 0.18 -2.16 2.07
CA LEU A 377 -0.62 -0.93 1.98
C LEU A 377 -0.24 -0.08 0.76
N GLY A 378 1.05 -0.07 0.36
CA GLY A 378 1.51 0.51 -0.91
C GLY A 378 0.99 -0.25 -2.15
N SER A 379 0.76 -1.56 -2.02
CA SER A 379 0.23 -2.39 -3.11
C SER A 379 -1.24 -2.19 -3.39
N CYS A 380 -2.00 -1.71 -2.41
CA CYS A 380 -3.37 -1.29 -2.61
C CYS A 380 -3.47 0.09 -3.30
N THR A 381 -2.35 0.75 -3.61
CA THR A 381 -2.32 2.18 -3.99
C THR A 381 -1.47 2.54 -5.22
N LEU A 382 -0.97 1.56 -5.99
CA LEU A 382 -0.36 1.82 -7.32
C LEU A 382 -1.38 2.40 -8.34
N PRO A 383 -0.93 3.21 -9.33
CA PRO A 383 -1.65 4.40 -9.82
C PRO A 383 -2.98 4.14 -10.59
N PRO A 384 -3.82 5.20 -10.73
CA PRO A 384 -5.15 5.21 -11.36
C PRO A 384 -5.19 4.92 -12.88
N VAL A 385 -4.16 4.27 -13.44
CA VAL A 385 -4.16 3.86 -14.85
C VAL A 385 -5.18 2.74 -15.10
N ALA A 386 -5.60 2.02 -14.05
CA ALA A 386 -6.72 1.08 -14.10
C ALA A 386 -8.08 1.72 -13.78
N CYS A 387 -8.13 2.90 -13.15
CA CYS A 387 -9.37 3.60 -12.78
C CYS A 387 -9.80 4.71 -13.76
N HIS A 388 -8.92 5.18 -14.66
CA HIS A 388 -9.20 6.32 -15.56
C HIS A 388 -9.39 5.94 -17.03
N ARG A 389 -10.28 4.98 -17.33
CA ARG A 389 -10.91 4.87 -18.66
C ARG A 389 -12.39 4.51 -18.56
N SER A 390 -13.20 5.44 -18.08
CA SER A 390 -14.66 5.44 -18.32
C SER A 390 -15.25 6.84 -18.56
N GLN A 391 -14.42 7.87 -18.73
CA GLN A 391 -14.86 9.20 -19.12
C GLN A 391 -13.95 9.77 -20.21
N THR A 392 -14.03 9.20 -21.41
CA THR A 392 -13.81 9.87 -22.70
C THR A 392 -14.02 8.82 -23.80
N GLY A 393 -15.19 8.85 -24.40
CA GLY A 393 -15.59 7.99 -25.50
C GLY A 393 -16.99 8.41 -25.94
N LEU A 394 -17.01 9.32 -26.92
CA LEU A 394 -18.10 9.40 -27.90
C LEU A 394 -18.33 8.03 -28.54
#